data_AF-A0A661Z1R9-F1
#
_entry.id   AF-A0A661Z1R9-F1
#
_cell.length_a   1.000
_cell.length_b   1.000
_cell.length_c   1.000
_cell.angle_alpha   90.00
_cell.angle_beta   90.00
_cell.angle_gamma   90.00
#
_symmetry.space_group_name_H-M   'P 1'
#
loop_
_entity.id
_entity.type
_entity.pdbx_description
1 polymer ?
#
loop_
_entity_poly.entity_id
_entity_poly.type
_entity_poly.pdbx_seq_one_letter_code
_entity_poly.pdbx_strand_id
1 'polypeptide(L)'
;MINKVFKSKYFILASQFITLIVFILLIYGGIGITTNDPDFAKVLRNTNLPNLIVWSYWWPFIIVSSILFGRYWCTICPMELVTSFFGRMGLKNKPGKFLKSGWISTLFYAMILVLGIHTLAIHRIPQYMAIYMLILFASAVIVGLIWEKRTFCTHVCPIGHIIGLYSLLSSSKLRVKDENVCKSCKTKDCISSKSHYNIVARSCTSELFPPKLKDNRDCILCGQCFNSCSKDNIAIQKRGIAEDLFTKIDFKWAEIAIFMIVSAFVVYEILSEWSVSKAYVMALPNWVNHSLNISGGLKGTIKAVSLFFILPSIFYFLFAYLKKTFAKETWKSAFSQLIIAILPITASVHLLKATLKTTSRIPYWQYVFSDPEGVETATKIMQDKTLLHSDILT
;
A
#
# COMPACT_ATOMS: atom_id res chain seq x y z
N MET A 1 -8.25 -18.27 -18.37
CA MET A 1 -7.99 -18.83 -17.02
C MET A 1 -8.45 -17.89 -15.89
N ILE A 2 -7.95 -16.65 -15.80
CA ILE A 2 -8.22 -15.77 -14.65
C ILE A 2 -9.70 -15.47 -14.37
N ASN A 3 -10.51 -15.26 -15.42
CA ASN A 3 -11.96 -15.04 -15.26
C ASN A 3 -12.67 -16.25 -14.61
N LYS A 4 -12.20 -17.48 -14.85
CA LYS A 4 -12.76 -18.68 -14.20
C LYS A 4 -12.45 -18.70 -12.70
N VAL A 5 -11.25 -18.27 -12.32
CA VAL A 5 -10.83 -18.16 -10.92
C VAL A 5 -11.71 -17.14 -10.17
N PHE A 6 -11.95 -15.96 -10.75
CA PHE A 6 -12.80 -14.93 -10.15
C PHE A 6 -14.30 -15.31 -10.07
N LYS A 7 -14.77 -16.21 -10.93
CA LYS A 7 -16.12 -16.81 -10.83
C LYS A 7 -16.26 -17.84 -9.72
N SER A 8 -15.14 -18.38 -9.21
CA SER A 8 -15.19 -19.29 -8.06
C SER A 8 -15.37 -18.48 -6.78
N LYS A 9 -16.60 -18.52 -6.26
CA LYS A 9 -16.97 -17.91 -4.98
C LYS A 9 -16.10 -18.41 -3.82
N TYR A 10 -15.81 -19.71 -3.82
CA TYR A 10 -15.00 -20.36 -2.79
C TYR A 10 -13.53 -19.96 -2.87
N PHE A 11 -12.98 -19.75 -4.08
CA PHE A 11 -11.58 -19.36 -4.23
C PHE A 11 -11.28 -18.02 -3.54
N ILE A 12 -12.11 -17.00 -3.76
CA ILE A 12 -11.91 -15.67 -3.16
C ILE A 12 -11.98 -15.77 -1.62
N LEU A 13 -13.03 -16.41 -1.11
CA LEU A 13 -13.23 -16.51 0.35
C LEU A 13 -12.15 -17.36 1.02
N ALA A 14 -11.79 -18.51 0.44
CA ALA A 14 -10.73 -19.37 0.96
C ALA A 14 -9.37 -18.65 0.97
N SER A 15 -9.04 -17.93 -0.10
CA SER A 15 -7.79 -17.16 -0.17
C SER A 15 -7.73 -16.08 0.91
N GLN A 16 -8.83 -15.36 1.14
CA GLN A 16 -8.91 -14.36 2.21
C GLN A 16 -8.82 -14.96 3.61
N PHE A 17 -9.37 -16.15 3.82
CA PHE A 17 -9.28 -16.84 5.10
C PHE A 17 -7.86 -17.36 5.37
N ILE A 18 -7.22 -17.94 4.35
CA ILE A 18 -5.81 -18.36 4.42
C ILE A 18 -4.90 -17.16 4.73
N THR A 19 -5.05 -16.05 4.02
CA THR A 19 -4.24 -14.85 4.29
C THR A 19 -4.53 -14.25 5.66
N LEU A 20 -5.74 -14.39 6.20
CA LEU A 20 -6.06 -13.98 7.56
C LEU A 20 -5.36 -14.87 8.60
N ILE A 21 -5.34 -16.19 8.41
CA ILE A 21 -4.58 -17.10 9.28
C ILE A 21 -3.09 -16.72 9.25
N VAL A 22 -2.51 -16.55 8.06
CA VAL A 22 -1.11 -16.14 7.92
C VAL A 22 -0.87 -14.79 8.60
N PHE A 23 -1.77 -13.82 8.43
CA PHE A 23 -1.67 -12.51 9.09
C PHE A 23 -1.64 -12.63 10.62
N ILE A 24 -2.47 -13.50 11.21
CA ILE A 24 -2.49 -13.77 12.66
C ILE A 24 -1.20 -14.45 13.12
N LEU A 25 -0.71 -15.44 12.37
CA LEU A 25 0.54 -16.14 12.68
C LEU A 25 1.75 -15.19 12.66
N LEU A 26 1.79 -14.25 11.71
CA LEU A 26 2.84 -13.23 11.63
C LEU A 26 2.80 -12.26 12.82
N ILE A 27 1.62 -11.91 13.31
CA ILE A 27 1.48 -11.13 14.54
C ILE A 27 2.03 -11.93 15.71
N TYR A 28 1.58 -13.18 15.87
CA TYR A 28 1.99 -14.05 16.97
C TYR A 28 3.51 -14.20 17.04
N GLY A 29 4.17 -14.52 15.93
CA GLY A 29 5.63 -14.71 15.90
C GLY A 29 6.46 -13.44 16.04
N GLY A 30 5.85 -12.25 16.10
CA GLY A 30 6.53 -11.00 16.39
C GLY A 30 6.37 -10.51 17.83
N ILE A 31 5.33 -10.98 18.55
CA ILE A 31 5.05 -10.55 19.93
C ILE A 31 6.14 -11.05 20.87
N GLY A 32 6.58 -10.19 21.79
CA GLY A 32 7.59 -10.52 22.80
C GLY A 32 9.05 -10.37 22.33
N ILE A 33 9.29 -10.22 21.02
CA ILE A 33 10.63 -10.10 20.46
C ILE A 33 10.98 -8.64 20.24
N THR A 34 11.89 -8.11 21.05
CA THR A 34 12.29 -6.69 21.04
C THR A 34 13.76 -6.48 21.36
N THR A 35 14.27 -5.29 21.03
CA THR A 35 15.62 -4.86 21.36
C THR A 35 15.68 -3.34 21.43
N ASN A 36 16.56 -2.81 22.28
CA ASN A 36 16.90 -1.39 22.32
C ASN A 36 18.18 -1.07 21.54
N ASP A 37 18.92 -2.09 21.09
CA ASP A 37 20.14 -1.91 20.30
C ASP A 37 19.79 -1.69 18.81
N PRO A 38 20.05 -0.49 18.24
CA PRO A 38 19.75 -0.19 16.84
C PRO A 38 20.52 -1.05 15.83
N ASP A 39 21.71 -1.54 16.20
CA ASP A 39 22.53 -2.37 15.31
C ASP A 39 22.04 -3.82 15.33
N PHE A 40 21.71 -4.36 16.52
CA PHE A 40 21.01 -5.64 16.63
C PHE A 40 19.68 -5.62 15.86
N ALA A 41 18.89 -4.55 15.99
CA ALA A 41 17.62 -4.41 15.29
C ALA A 41 17.75 -4.49 13.76
N LYS A 42 18.87 -4.05 13.17
CA LYS A 42 19.09 -4.15 11.71
C LYS A 42 19.25 -5.59 11.26
N VAL A 43 19.93 -6.42 12.05
CA VAL A 43 20.15 -7.84 11.76
C VAL A 43 18.87 -8.63 12.07
N LEU A 44 18.30 -8.42 13.26
CA LEU A 44 17.09 -9.09 13.74
C LEU A 44 15.94 -9.00 12.75
N ARG A 45 15.78 -7.84 12.09
CA ARG A 45 14.70 -7.64 11.11
C ARG A 45 14.71 -8.68 9.99
N ASN A 46 15.88 -9.21 9.64
CA ASN A 46 16.06 -10.13 8.52
C ASN A 46 16.13 -11.60 8.99
N THR A 47 16.39 -11.87 10.28
CA THR A 47 16.43 -13.23 10.83
C THR A 47 15.11 -13.65 11.46
N ASN A 48 14.34 -12.72 12.04
CA ASN A 48 13.00 -12.99 12.54
C ASN A 48 12.05 -13.32 11.38
N LEU A 49 11.42 -14.51 11.41
CA LEU A 49 10.64 -15.03 10.30
C LEU A 49 9.47 -14.10 9.91
N PRO A 50 8.61 -13.64 10.85
CA PRO A 50 7.54 -12.71 10.49
C PRO A 50 8.03 -11.39 9.92
N ASN A 51 9.04 -10.78 10.52
CA ASN A 51 9.55 -9.49 10.06
C ASN A 51 10.23 -9.60 8.69
N LEU A 52 10.94 -10.70 8.44
CA LEU A 52 11.49 -11.04 7.12
C LEU A 52 10.37 -11.14 6.08
N ILE A 53 9.32 -11.92 6.35
CA ILE A 53 8.19 -12.11 5.43
C ILE A 53 7.50 -10.77 5.16
N VAL A 54 7.10 -10.02 6.19
CA VAL A 54 6.29 -8.80 6.05
C VAL A 54 7.04 -7.75 5.23
N TRP A 55 8.29 -7.47 5.58
CA TRP A 55 9.00 -6.31 5.03
C TRP A 55 9.85 -6.63 3.80
N SER A 56 10.28 -7.88 3.61
CA SER A 56 11.17 -8.27 2.52
C SER A 56 10.48 -9.09 1.42
N TYR A 57 9.28 -9.63 1.67
CA TYR A 57 8.55 -10.42 0.66
C TYR A 57 7.13 -9.91 0.44
N TRP A 58 6.33 -9.79 1.50
CA TRP A 58 4.93 -9.39 1.43
C TRP A 58 4.80 -7.97 0.87
N TRP A 59 5.46 -6.97 1.46
CA TRP A 59 5.40 -5.60 0.95
C TRP A 59 5.88 -5.48 -0.51
N PRO A 60 7.08 -5.97 -0.88
CA PRO A 60 7.51 -6.07 -2.29
C PRO A 60 6.48 -6.73 -3.20
N PHE A 61 5.87 -7.83 -2.78
CA PHE A 61 4.84 -8.53 -3.56
C PHE A 61 3.60 -7.67 -3.80
N ILE A 62 3.13 -6.90 -2.80
CA ILE A 62 2.03 -5.94 -2.98
C ILE A 62 2.41 -4.91 -4.05
N ILE A 63 3.61 -4.35 -3.99
CA ILE A 63 4.05 -3.32 -4.94
C ILE A 63 4.15 -3.90 -6.36
N VAL A 64 4.86 -5.01 -6.53
CA VAL A 64 5.02 -5.69 -7.82
C VAL A 64 3.66 -6.05 -8.41
N SER A 65 2.78 -6.68 -7.61
CA SER A 65 1.44 -7.04 -8.08
C SER A 65 0.59 -5.83 -8.44
N SER A 66 0.70 -4.73 -7.70
CA SER A 66 -0.01 -3.47 -7.99
C SER A 66 0.39 -2.85 -9.32
N ILE A 67 1.69 -2.86 -9.64
CA ILE A 67 2.23 -2.29 -10.88
C ILE A 67 1.88 -3.19 -12.07
N LEU A 68 2.03 -4.51 -11.95
CA LEU A 68 1.88 -5.43 -13.08
C LEU A 68 0.42 -5.84 -13.34
N PHE A 69 -0.31 -6.14 -12.26
CA PHE A 69 -1.64 -6.73 -12.31
C PHE A 69 -2.72 -5.80 -11.72
N GLY A 70 -2.36 -4.68 -11.13
CA GLY A 70 -3.30 -3.77 -10.51
C GLY A 70 -3.72 -4.28 -9.13
N ARG A 71 -4.97 -4.07 -8.73
CA ARG A 71 -5.37 -4.22 -7.32
C ARG A 71 -5.68 -5.66 -6.89
N TYR A 72 -5.01 -6.67 -7.47
CA TYR A 72 -5.25 -8.10 -7.18
C TYR A 72 -5.04 -8.45 -5.71
N TRP A 73 -4.08 -7.79 -5.05
CA TRP A 73 -3.87 -7.96 -3.61
C TRP A 73 -5.16 -7.69 -2.81
N CYS A 74 -5.94 -6.69 -3.19
CA CYS A 74 -7.20 -6.35 -2.52
C CYS A 74 -8.27 -7.46 -2.67
N THR A 75 -8.15 -8.37 -3.63
CA THR A 75 -9.02 -9.56 -3.75
C THR A 75 -8.78 -10.54 -2.61
N ILE A 76 -7.52 -10.77 -2.25
CA ILE A 76 -7.10 -11.78 -1.25
C ILE A 76 -6.72 -11.16 0.11
N CYS A 77 -6.78 -9.84 0.23
CA CYS A 77 -6.41 -9.11 1.44
C CYS A 77 -7.27 -9.55 2.64
N PRO A 78 -6.65 -9.88 3.79
CA PRO A 78 -7.41 -10.29 4.97
C PRO A 78 -8.33 -9.18 5.50
N MET A 79 -7.95 -7.91 5.31
CA MET A 79 -8.76 -6.77 5.75
C MET A 79 -10.09 -6.66 4.98
N GLU A 80 -10.16 -7.12 3.73
CA GLU A 80 -11.42 -7.13 2.98
C GLU A 80 -12.42 -8.12 3.60
N LEU A 81 -11.95 -9.27 4.06
CA LEU A 81 -12.79 -10.24 4.78
C LEU A 81 -13.25 -9.65 6.11
N VAL A 82 -12.33 -9.14 6.92
CA VAL A 82 -12.60 -8.52 8.22
C VAL A 82 -13.63 -7.40 8.10
N THR A 83 -13.37 -6.39 7.26
CA THR A 83 -14.29 -5.28 7.07
C THR A 83 -15.64 -5.75 6.55
N SER A 84 -15.68 -6.74 5.65
CA SER A 84 -16.95 -7.23 5.14
C SER A 84 -17.76 -8.07 6.12
N PHE A 85 -17.10 -8.75 7.06
CA PHE A 85 -17.77 -9.48 8.13
C PHE A 85 -18.37 -8.50 9.14
N PHE A 86 -17.55 -7.60 9.70
CA PHE A 86 -17.99 -6.64 10.71
C PHE A 86 -18.97 -5.59 10.15
N GLY A 87 -18.84 -5.21 8.87
CA GLY A 87 -19.81 -4.35 8.17
C GLY A 87 -21.25 -4.86 8.16
N ARG A 88 -21.45 -6.18 8.32
CA ARG A 88 -22.80 -6.78 8.41
C ARG A 88 -23.45 -6.52 9.76
N MET A 89 -22.63 -6.51 10.81
CA MET A 89 -23.03 -6.40 12.23
C MET A 89 -23.01 -4.96 12.72
N GLY A 90 -22.27 -4.07 12.05
CA GLY A 90 -22.08 -2.68 12.45
C GLY A 90 -23.31 -1.78 12.33
N LEU A 91 -23.14 -0.54 12.81
CA LEU A 91 -24.10 0.56 12.80
C LEU A 91 -24.48 1.04 11.39
N LYS A 92 -23.59 0.83 10.41
CA LYS A 92 -23.78 1.18 8.99
C LYS A 92 -24.01 2.69 8.78
N ASN A 93 -23.32 3.53 9.55
CA ASN A 93 -23.34 4.98 9.33
C ASN A 93 -22.75 5.32 7.96
N LYS A 94 -23.35 6.30 7.26
CA LYS A 94 -22.80 6.77 5.99
C LYS A 94 -21.50 7.55 6.24
N PRO A 95 -20.40 7.26 5.52
CA PRO A 95 -19.16 8.00 5.69
C PRO A 95 -19.33 9.47 5.27
N GLY A 96 -18.90 10.38 6.14
CA GLY A 96 -18.96 11.83 5.91
C GLY A 96 -18.01 12.30 4.79
N LYS A 97 -18.11 13.58 4.43
CA LYS A 97 -17.31 14.19 3.35
C LYS A 97 -15.80 14.04 3.55
N PHE A 98 -15.33 14.13 4.80
CA PHE A 98 -13.90 14.01 5.11
C PHE A 98 -13.35 12.61 4.83
N LEU A 99 -14.05 11.55 5.22
CA LEU A 99 -13.66 10.17 4.86
C LEU A 99 -13.61 10.00 3.34
N LYS A 100 -14.67 10.45 2.63
CA LYS A 100 -14.76 10.33 1.16
C LYS A 100 -13.71 11.15 0.40
N SER A 101 -13.13 12.18 1.03
CA SER A 101 -12.09 13.03 0.45
C SER A 101 -10.78 12.30 0.19
N GLY A 102 -10.53 11.20 0.92
CA GLY A 102 -9.30 10.43 0.86
C GLY A 102 -8.19 10.92 1.80
N TRP A 103 -8.35 12.09 2.45
CA TRP A 103 -7.32 12.62 3.35
C TRP A 103 -7.00 11.69 4.53
N ILE A 104 -7.96 10.91 5.02
CA ILE A 104 -7.71 9.94 6.09
C ILE A 104 -6.65 8.91 5.67
N SER A 105 -6.77 8.32 4.47
CA SER A 105 -5.76 7.37 3.96
C SER A 105 -4.39 8.03 3.83
N THR A 106 -4.33 9.25 3.29
CA THR A 106 -3.09 10.02 3.12
C THR A 106 -2.43 10.36 4.47
N LEU A 107 -3.21 10.86 5.43
CA LEU A 107 -2.72 11.20 6.77
C LEU A 107 -2.31 9.95 7.56
N PHE A 108 -3.04 8.84 7.41
CA PHE A 108 -2.66 7.59 8.05
C PHE A 108 -1.33 7.07 7.49
N TYR A 109 -1.14 7.08 6.17
CA TYR A 109 0.15 6.72 5.58
C TYR A 109 1.28 7.65 6.03
N ALA A 110 1.04 8.95 6.02
CA ALA A 110 1.97 9.96 6.51
C ALA A 110 2.38 9.71 7.98
N MET A 111 1.42 9.40 8.84
CA MET A 111 1.66 9.03 10.24
C MET A 111 2.51 7.76 10.36
N ILE A 112 2.23 6.74 9.54
CA ILE A 112 3.03 5.50 9.53
C ILE A 112 4.47 5.79 9.11
N LEU A 113 4.70 6.62 8.10
CA LEU A 113 6.06 6.96 7.67
C LEU A 113 6.83 7.74 8.74
N VAL A 114 6.23 8.79 9.30
CA VAL A 114 6.90 9.67 10.26
C VAL A 114 7.05 9.01 11.62
N LEU A 115 5.94 8.54 12.21
CA LEU A 115 5.95 7.97 13.56
C LEU A 115 6.32 6.49 13.53
N GLY A 116 5.70 5.70 12.67
CA GLY A 116 5.92 4.25 12.63
C GLY A 116 7.33 3.87 12.19
N ILE A 117 7.74 4.30 11.00
CA ILE A 117 9.02 3.90 10.40
C ILE A 117 10.18 4.67 11.03
N HIS A 118 10.08 6.01 11.12
CA HIS A 118 11.20 6.84 11.59
C HIS A 118 11.35 6.91 13.10
N THR A 119 10.25 7.04 13.86
CA THR A 119 10.31 7.16 15.32
C THR A 119 10.31 5.79 16.02
N LEU A 120 9.41 4.89 15.63
CA LEU A 120 9.21 3.60 16.30
C LEU A 120 9.94 2.43 15.64
N ALA A 121 10.54 2.61 14.47
CA ALA A 121 11.25 1.54 13.75
C ALA A 121 10.43 0.24 13.58
N ILE A 122 9.13 0.34 13.27
CA ILE A 122 8.20 -0.81 13.08
C ILE A 122 8.67 -1.85 12.04
N HIS A 123 9.62 -1.47 11.19
CA HIS A 123 10.19 -2.29 10.13
C HIS A 123 11.46 -3.05 10.55
N ARG A 124 11.93 -2.81 11.78
CA ARG A 124 13.15 -3.41 12.35
C ARG A 124 12.86 -4.27 13.57
N ILE A 125 11.94 -3.83 14.42
CA ILE A 125 11.63 -4.47 15.70
C ILE A 125 10.35 -5.31 15.56
N PRO A 126 10.42 -6.65 15.69
CA PRO A 126 9.28 -7.54 15.46
C PRO A 126 8.06 -7.24 16.35
N GLN A 127 8.26 -6.92 17.63
CA GLN A 127 7.15 -6.55 18.52
C GLN A 127 6.39 -5.31 18.02
N TYR A 128 7.10 -4.30 17.53
CA TYR A 128 6.48 -3.08 17.02
C TYR A 128 5.78 -3.32 15.68
N MET A 129 6.30 -4.22 14.84
CA MET A 129 5.59 -4.69 13.65
C MET A 129 4.28 -5.37 14.04
N ALA A 130 4.30 -6.28 15.02
CA ALA A 130 3.10 -7.00 15.48
C ALA A 130 2.04 -6.03 16.03
N ILE A 131 2.44 -5.05 16.85
CA ILE A 131 1.56 -3.99 17.36
C ILE A 131 0.97 -3.17 16.19
N TYR A 132 1.78 -2.79 15.21
CA TYR A 132 1.30 -2.07 14.03
C TYR A 132 0.25 -2.88 13.24
N MET A 133 0.50 -4.17 13.03
CA MET A 133 -0.46 -5.06 12.36
C MET A 133 -1.75 -5.23 13.16
N LEU A 134 -1.67 -5.31 14.49
CA LEU A 134 -2.85 -5.33 15.38
C LEU A 134 -3.64 -4.03 15.29
N ILE A 135 -2.98 -2.87 15.27
CA ILE A 135 -3.64 -1.56 15.08
C ILE A 135 -4.34 -1.51 13.72
N LEU A 136 -3.69 -2.00 12.66
CA LEU A 136 -4.30 -2.07 11.33
C LEU A 136 -5.55 -2.96 11.34
N PHE A 137 -5.47 -4.14 11.95
CA PHE A 137 -6.60 -5.06 12.11
C PHE A 137 -7.74 -4.41 12.92
N ALA A 138 -7.43 -3.85 14.09
CA ALA A 138 -8.39 -3.17 14.94
C ALA A 138 -9.06 -2.01 14.20
N SER A 139 -8.31 -1.22 13.43
CA SER A 139 -8.87 -0.13 12.62
C SER A 139 -9.85 -0.64 11.56
N ALA A 140 -9.57 -1.79 10.92
CA ALA A 140 -10.47 -2.41 9.96
C ALA A 140 -11.77 -2.92 10.62
N VAL A 141 -11.66 -3.46 11.83
CA VAL A 141 -12.81 -3.89 12.66
C VAL A 141 -13.65 -2.68 13.07
N ILE A 142 -13.04 -1.68 13.71
CA ILE A 142 -13.72 -0.47 14.21
C ILE A 142 -14.43 0.25 13.06
N VAL A 143 -13.73 0.47 11.94
CA VAL A 143 -14.34 1.14 10.79
C VAL A 143 -15.47 0.32 10.17
N GLY A 144 -15.32 -1.01 10.12
CA GLY A 144 -16.39 -1.92 9.68
C GLY A 144 -17.61 -1.92 10.62
N LEU A 145 -17.41 -1.76 11.93
CA LEU A 145 -18.51 -1.67 12.90
C LEU A 145 -19.23 -0.32 12.87
N ILE A 146 -18.54 0.77 12.56
CA ILE A 146 -19.14 2.12 12.60
C ILE A 146 -19.78 2.49 11.26
N TRP A 147 -19.08 2.30 10.14
CA TRP A 147 -19.52 2.79 8.83
C TRP A 147 -20.02 1.67 7.92
N GLU A 148 -20.89 2.04 6.98
CA GLU A 148 -21.45 1.10 6.02
C GLU A 148 -20.39 0.51 5.06
N LYS A 149 -20.78 -0.60 4.43
CA LYS A 149 -20.08 -1.17 3.26
C LYS A 149 -18.62 -1.52 3.59
N ARG A 150 -17.67 -1.10 2.76
CA ARG A 150 -16.23 -1.35 2.93
C ARG A 150 -15.45 -0.05 3.15
N THR A 151 -15.99 0.84 3.98
CA THR A 151 -15.41 2.17 4.21
C THR A 151 -13.91 2.13 4.52
N PHE A 152 -13.44 1.12 5.27
CA PHE A 152 -12.01 0.95 5.54
C PHE A 152 -11.20 0.83 4.24
N CYS A 153 -11.53 -0.15 3.39
CA CYS A 153 -10.79 -0.42 2.16
C CYS A 153 -10.88 0.72 1.13
N THR A 154 -11.99 1.48 1.11
CA THR A 154 -12.18 2.58 0.14
C THR A 154 -11.59 3.92 0.60
N HIS A 155 -11.58 4.19 1.92
CA HIS A 155 -11.33 5.55 2.42
C HIS A 155 -10.27 5.67 3.54
N VAL A 156 -9.96 4.57 4.23
CA VAL A 156 -9.09 4.60 5.43
C VAL A 156 -7.78 3.86 5.22
N CYS A 157 -7.78 2.76 4.48
CA CYS A 157 -6.63 1.90 4.27
C CYS A 157 -5.40 2.71 3.81
N PRO A 158 -4.29 2.71 4.57
CA PRO A 158 -3.15 3.61 4.30
C PRO A 158 -2.43 3.28 3.00
N ILE A 159 -2.49 2.02 2.56
CA ILE A 159 -1.85 1.55 1.32
C ILE A 159 -2.81 1.58 0.12
N GLY A 160 -4.10 1.82 0.36
CA GLY A 160 -5.16 1.71 -0.64
C GLY A 160 -4.96 2.65 -1.82
N HIS A 161 -4.65 3.93 -1.55
CA HIS A 161 -4.35 4.91 -2.58
C HIS A 161 -3.05 4.61 -3.34
N ILE A 162 -2.00 4.13 -2.66
CA ILE A 162 -0.71 3.80 -3.30
C ILE A 162 -0.91 2.71 -4.36
N ILE A 163 -1.58 1.61 -3.97
CA ILE A 163 -1.90 0.50 -4.86
C ILE A 163 -2.83 0.97 -5.99
N GLY A 164 -3.76 1.90 -5.71
CA GLY A 164 -4.62 2.50 -6.73
C GLY A 164 -3.87 3.39 -7.73
N LEU A 165 -2.85 4.12 -7.29
CA LEU A 165 -2.02 4.93 -8.18
C LEU A 165 -1.14 4.02 -9.05
N TYR A 166 -0.51 3.00 -8.47
CA TYR A 166 0.29 2.05 -9.22
C TYR A 166 -0.53 1.17 -10.17
N SER A 167 -1.81 0.91 -9.88
CA SER A 167 -2.68 0.14 -10.78
C SER A 167 -2.98 0.84 -12.11
N LEU A 168 -2.72 2.15 -12.23
CA LEU A 168 -2.76 2.88 -13.50
C LEU A 168 -1.73 2.33 -14.52
N LEU A 169 -0.65 1.70 -14.02
CA LEU A 169 0.40 1.09 -14.83
C LEU A 169 0.09 -0.34 -15.28
N SER A 170 -0.91 -0.98 -14.69
CA SER A 170 -1.14 -2.42 -14.82
C SER A 170 -1.63 -2.88 -16.18
N SER A 171 -1.32 -4.14 -16.50
CA SER A 171 -1.70 -4.81 -17.75
C SER A 171 -3.09 -5.47 -17.72
N SER A 172 -3.82 -5.33 -16.61
CA SER A 172 -5.16 -5.90 -16.42
C SER A 172 -6.16 -4.89 -15.88
N LYS A 173 -7.41 -4.94 -16.37
CA LYS A 173 -8.52 -4.11 -15.90
C LYS A 173 -9.77 -4.94 -15.69
N LEU A 174 -10.56 -4.59 -14.67
CA LEU A 174 -11.94 -5.08 -14.55
C LEU A 174 -12.84 -4.13 -15.33
N ARG A 175 -13.52 -4.66 -16.34
CA ARG A 175 -14.49 -3.92 -17.15
C ARG A 175 -15.70 -4.78 -17.46
N VAL A 176 -16.76 -4.14 -17.95
CA VAL A 176 -17.89 -4.88 -18.51
C VAL A 176 -17.52 -5.42 -19.89
N LYS A 177 -18.09 -6.56 -20.29
CA LYS A 177 -17.85 -7.12 -21.63
C LYS A 177 -18.59 -6.32 -22.70
N ASP A 178 -19.84 -5.95 -22.43
CA ASP A 178 -20.69 -5.14 -23.31
C ASP A 178 -21.54 -4.14 -22.51
N GLU A 179 -21.40 -2.84 -22.78
CA GLU A 179 -22.19 -1.81 -22.11
C GLU A 179 -23.70 -1.91 -22.41
N ASN A 180 -24.09 -2.41 -23.58
CA ASN A 180 -25.49 -2.52 -23.98
C ASN A 180 -26.24 -3.58 -23.17
N VAL A 181 -25.59 -4.69 -22.84
CA VAL A 181 -26.11 -5.68 -21.88
C VAL A 181 -26.35 -5.03 -20.52
N CYS A 182 -25.46 -4.13 -20.09
CA CYS A 182 -25.67 -3.38 -18.87
C CYS A 182 -26.86 -2.41 -19.00
N LYS A 183 -27.06 -1.71 -20.12
CA LYS A 183 -28.20 -0.79 -20.32
C LYS A 183 -29.55 -1.52 -20.19
N SER A 184 -29.70 -2.68 -20.81
CA SER A 184 -30.95 -3.47 -20.78
C SER A 184 -31.15 -4.31 -19.51
N CYS A 185 -30.12 -4.47 -18.67
CA CYS A 185 -30.22 -5.21 -17.42
C CYS A 185 -31.10 -4.48 -16.39
N LYS A 186 -32.30 -5.01 -16.12
CA LYS A 186 -33.25 -4.42 -15.15
C LYS A 186 -32.88 -4.67 -13.69
N THR A 187 -32.25 -5.81 -13.36
CA THR A 187 -31.99 -6.20 -11.96
C THR A 187 -30.83 -5.44 -11.33
N LYS A 188 -29.80 -5.11 -12.12
CA LYS A 188 -28.58 -4.40 -11.69
C LYS A 188 -27.95 -5.00 -10.42
N ASP A 189 -27.99 -6.32 -10.29
CA ASP A 189 -27.58 -7.04 -9.06
C ASP A 189 -26.18 -6.65 -8.58
N CYS A 190 -25.25 -6.36 -9.50
CA CYS A 190 -23.89 -5.95 -9.20
C CYS A 190 -23.74 -4.57 -8.52
N ILE A 191 -24.79 -3.76 -8.45
CA ILE A 191 -24.83 -2.48 -7.71
C ILE A 191 -26.04 -2.38 -6.76
N SER A 192 -26.91 -3.39 -6.74
CA SER A 192 -28.14 -3.37 -5.93
C SER A 192 -27.82 -3.32 -4.44
N SER A 193 -28.56 -2.51 -3.69
CA SER A 193 -28.41 -2.40 -2.24
C SER A 193 -28.79 -3.67 -1.50
N LYS A 194 -29.67 -4.50 -2.10
CA LYS A 194 -30.16 -5.76 -1.53
C LYS A 194 -29.03 -6.75 -1.21
N SER A 195 -27.93 -6.70 -1.95
CA SER A 195 -26.81 -7.65 -1.83
C SER A 195 -25.54 -7.02 -1.23
N HIS A 196 -25.57 -5.77 -0.76
CA HIS A 196 -24.37 -5.08 -0.24
C HIS A 196 -23.66 -5.86 0.88
N TYR A 197 -24.43 -6.53 1.74
CA TYR A 197 -23.93 -7.20 2.96
C TYR A 197 -23.86 -8.72 2.85
N ASN A 198 -23.96 -9.26 1.63
CA ASN A 198 -23.64 -10.66 1.41
C ASN A 198 -22.13 -10.88 1.59
N ILE A 199 -21.73 -11.98 2.23
CA ILE A 199 -20.31 -12.36 2.32
C ILE A 199 -19.78 -12.64 0.91
N VAL A 200 -20.57 -13.34 0.11
CA VAL A 200 -20.24 -13.81 -1.23
C VAL A 200 -21.22 -13.25 -2.24
N ALA A 201 -20.75 -12.90 -3.44
CA ALA A 201 -21.55 -12.35 -4.53
C ALA A 201 -22.28 -11.04 -4.17
N ARG A 202 -21.66 -10.23 -3.30
CA ARG A 202 -22.17 -8.89 -2.98
C ARG A 202 -22.05 -7.94 -4.16
N SER A 203 -22.94 -6.96 -4.20
CA SER A 203 -22.82 -5.82 -5.07
C SER A 203 -21.59 -4.96 -4.74
N CYS A 204 -21.27 -4.01 -5.62
CA CYS A 204 -20.12 -3.14 -5.47
C CYS A 204 -20.28 -2.18 -4.28
N THR A 205 -19.74 -2.60 -3.13
CA THR A 205 -19.73 -1.79 -1.90
C THR A 205 -18.68 -0.68 -1.87
N SER A 206 -17.91 -0.49 -2.97
CA SER A 206 -17.16 0.75 -3.23
C SER A 206 -18.01 1.83 -3.91
N GLU A 207 -19.31 1.57 -4.09
CA GLU A 207 -20.27 2.48 -4.73
C GLU A 207 -19.92 2.81 -6.20
N LEU A 208 -19.21 1.91 -6.87
CA LEU A 208 -18.83 2.07 -8.27
C LEU A 208 -19.86 1.41 -9.17
N PHE A 209 -20.10 2.04 -10.32
CA PHE A 209 -20.89 1.46 -11.40
C PHE A 209 -19.95 0.88 -12.46
N PRO A 210 -19.83 -0.45 -12.61
CA PRO A 210 -18.81 -1.08 -13.46
C PRO A 210 -18.70 -0.56 -14.90
N PRO A 211 -19.81 -0.24 -15.62
CA PRO A 211 -19.73 0.35 -16.96
C PRO A 211 -19.08 1.73 -17.01
N LYS A 212 -19.06 2.48 -15.90
CA LYS A 212 -18.49 3.84 -15.83
C LYS A 212 -17.07 3.88 -15.26
N LEU A 213 -16.43 2.72 -15.08
CA LEU A 213 -15.03 2.67 -14.62
C LEU A 213 -14.12 3.26 -15.71
N LYS A 214 -13.49 4.40 -15.41
CA LYS A 214 -12.59 5.10 -16.34
C LYS A 214 -11.19 4.49 -16.30
N ASP A 215 -10.62 4.39 -15.11
CA ASP A 215 -9.27 3.90 -14.84
C ASP A 215 -9.27 2.74 -13.82
N ASN A 216 -8.09 2.31 -13.37
CA ASN A 216 -7.92 1.22 -12.40
C ASN A 216 -7.77 1.66 -10.94
N ARG A 217 -7.90 2.96 -10.62
CA ARG A 217 -7.57 3.49 -9.30
C ARG A 217 -8.65 3.22 -8.27
N ASP A 218 -9.91 3.51 -8.60
CA ASP A 218 -11.02 3.46 -7.63
C ASP A 218 -11.49 2.02 -7.34
N CYS A 219 -11.53 1.16 -8.35
CA CYS A 219 -12.01 -0.22 -8.20
C CYS A 219 -11.00 -1.06 -7.42
N ILE A 220 -11.34 -1.46 -6.18
CA ILE A 220 -10.45 -2.30 -5.36
C ILE A 220 -10.36 -3.77 -5.82
N LEU A 221 -10.91 -4.12 -6.99
CA LEU A 221 -10.82 -5.45 -7.59
C LEU A 221 -11.20 -6.64 -6.68
N CYS A 222 -12.17 -6.47 -5.77
CA CYS A 222 -12.57 -7.55 -4.86
C CYS A 222 -13.23 -8.78 -5.51
N GLY A 223 -13.58 -8.69 -6.81
CA GLY A 223 -14.20 -9.78 -7.56
C GLY A 223 -15.67 -10.07 -7.23
N GLN A 224 -16.28 -9.43 -6.23
CA GLN A 224 -17.64 -9.78 -5.79
C GLN A 224 -18.72 -9.49 -6.86
N CYS A 225 -18.54 -8.43 -7.64
CA CYS A 225 -19.46 -8.09 -8.73
C CYS A 225 -19.48 -9.14 -9.85
N PHE A 226 -18.40 -9.93 -10.06
CA PHE A 226 -18.42 -11.07 -11.01
C PHE A 226 -19.51 -12.06 -10.65
N ASN A 227 -19.57 -12.40 -9.38
CA ASN A 227 -20.47 -13.42 -8.86
C ASN A 227 -21.89 -12.88 -8.63
N SER A 228 -22.04 -11.55 -8.55
CA SER A 228 -23.32 -10.87 -8.40
C SER A 228 -24.01 -10.59 -9.74
N CYS A 229 -23.26 -10.45 -10.83
CA CYS A 229 -23.82 -10.09 -12.13
C CYS A 229 -24.60 -11.26 -12.78
N SER A 230 -25.93 -11.17 -12.79
CA SER A 230 -26.83 -12.15 -13.41
C SER A 230 -26.71 -12.28 -14.94
N LYS A 231 -26.00 -11.36 -15.60
CA LYS A 231 -25.76 -11.36 -17.05
C LYS A 231 -24.37 -11.85 -17.44
N ASP A 232 -23.55 -12.28 -16.48
CA ASP A 232 -22.15 -12.66 -16.70
C ASP A 232 -21.36 -11.62 -17.53
N ASN A 233 -21.61 -10.34 -17.27
CA ASN A 233 -21.12 -9.25 -18.11
C ASN A 233 -19.90 -8.53 -17.52
N ILE A 234 -19.23 -9.10 -16.53
CA ILE A 234 -18.03 -8.55 -15.90
C ILE A 234 -16.85 -9.46 -16.22
N ALA A 235 -15.72 -8.86 -16.62
CA ALA A 235 -14.50 -9.58 -16.95
C ALA A 235 -13.24 -8.84 -16.50
N ILE A 236 -12.22 -9.60 -16.15
CA ILE A 236 -10.84 -9.14 -16.18
C ILE A 236 -10.39 -9.24 -17.63
N GLN A 237 -10.01 -8.09 -18.17
CA GLN A 237 -9.53 -7.93 -19.54
C GLN A 237 -8.05 -7.51 -19.49
N LYS A 238 -7.29 -7.93 -20.50
CA LYS A 238 -5.94 -7.39 -20.73
C LYS A 238 -6.06 -5.98 -21.31
N ARG A 239 -5.01 -5.18 -21.11
CA ARG A 239 -4.89 -3.81 -21.62
C ARG A 239 -3.42 -3.51 -21.89
N GLY A 240 -3.14 -2.39 -22.56
CA GLY A 240 -1.78 -1.87 -22.67
C GLY A 240 -1.22 -1.50 -21.29
N ILE A 241 0.06 -1.77 -21.08
CA ILE A 241 0.79 -1.32 -19.89
C ILE A 241 0.73 0.21 -19.84
N ALA A 242 0.43 0.76 -18.66
CA ALA A 242 0.29 2.21 -18.46
C ALA A 242 -0.74 2.94 -19.36
N GLU A 243 -1.67 2.21 -19.99
CA GLU A 243 -2.67 2.80 -20.89
C GLU A 243 -3.54 3.88 -20.19
N ASP A 244 -3.74 3.82 -18.85
CA ASP A 244 -4.53 4.84 -18.13
C ASP A 244 -3.85 6.21 -18.14
N LEU A 245 -2.50 6.25 -18.21
CA LEU A 245 -1.74 7.50 -18.18
C LEU A 245 -1.95 8.37 -19.42
N PHE A 246 -2.43 7.78 -20.50
CA PHE A 246 -2.75 8.47 -21.75
C PHE A 246 -4.22 8.93 -21.81
N THR A 247 -4.95 8.80 -20.69
CA THR A 247 -6.33 9.26 -20.56
C THR A 247 -6.44 10.44 -19.60
N LYS A 248 -7.58 11.14 -19.62
CA LYS A 248 -7.84 12.22 -18.65
C LYS A 248 -8.15 11.63 -17.28
N ILE A 249 -7.17 11.68 -16.39
CA ILE A 249 -7.32 11.25 -14.99
C ILE A 249 -7.66 12.46 -14.11
N ASP A 250 -8.72 12.35 -13.30
CA ASP A 250 -9.09 13.37 -12.31
C ASP A 250 -8.61 12.94 -10.92
N PHE A 251 -7.41 13.39 -10.51
CA PHE A 251 -6.88 13.11 -9.18
C PHE A 251 -7.56 13.94 -8.10
N LYS A 252 -7.80 13.33 -6.94
CA LYS A 252 -8.13 14.06 -5.71
C LYS A 252 -6.87 14.71 -5.14
N TRP A 253 -7.01 15.81 -4.40
CA TRP A 253 -5.88 16.44 -3.69
C TRP A 253 -5.18 15.49 -2.71
N ALA A 254 -5.93 14.60 -2.07
CA ALA A 254 -5.36 13.56 -1.20
C ALA A 254 -4.48 12.55 -1.97
N GLU A 255 -4.84 12.23 -3.21
CA GLU A 255 -4.06 11.34 -4.09
C GLU A 255 -2.80 12.05 -4.61
N ILE A 256 -2.89 13.36 -4.87
CA ILE A 256 -1.73 14.19 -5.20
C ILE A 256 -0.75 14.19 -4.03
N ALA A 257 -1.23 14.50 -2.83
CA ALA A 257 -0.41 14.58 -1.63
C ALA A 257 0.23 13.23 -1.28
N ILE A 258 -0.52 12.12 -1.31
CA ILE A 258 0.07 10.81 -1.01
C ILE A 258 1.11 10.41 -2.06
N PHE A 259 0.91 10.73 -3.34
CA PHE A 259 1.91 10.45 -4.36
C PHE A 259 3.22 11.22 -4.11
N MET A 260 3.13 12.50 -3.76
CA MET A 260 4.31 13.32 -3.43
C MET A 260 5.09 12.75 -2.24
N ILE A 261 4.38 12.24 -1.23
CA ILE A 261 4.99 11.59 -0.06
C ILE A 261 5.65 10.26 -0.46
N VAL A 262 4.95 9.42 -1.23
CA VAL A 262 5.45 8.13 -1.69
C VAL A 262 6.67 8.30 -2.61
N SER A 263 6.66 9.28 -3.51
CA SER A 263 7.80 9.53 -4.40
C SER A 263 9.02 9.96 -3.60
N ALA A 264 8.87 10.82 -2.59
CA ALA A 264 9.96 11.16 -1.67
C ALA A 264 10.48 9.96 -0.87
N PHE A 265 9.59 9.09 -0.40
CA PHE A 265 9.97 7.83 0.25
C PHE A 265 10.80 6.94 -0.66
N VAL A 266 10.36 6.72 -1.91
CA VAL A 266 11.08 5.90 -2.88
C VAL A 266 12.44 6.51 -3.25
N VAL A 267 12.51 7.84 -3.41
CA VAL A 267 13.77 8.55 -3.64
C VAL A 267 14.73 8.34 -2.48
N TYR A 268 14.28 8.48 -1.24
CA TYR A 268 15.12 8.22 -0.07
C TYR A 268 15.59 6.77 0.01
N GLU A 269 14.70 5.79 -0.18
CA GLU A 269 15.04 4.35 -0.10
C GLU A 269 16.11 3.91 -1.10
N ILE A 270 16.24 4.62 -2.23
CA ILE A 270 17.27 4.35 -3.24
C ILE A 270 18.52 5.19 -2.99
N LEU A 271 18.38 6.49 -2.74
CA LEU A 271 19.54 7.35 -2.51
C LEU A 271 20.24 7.02 -1.18
N SER A 272 19.58 6.35 -0.24
CA SER A 272 20.20 5.94 1.02
C SER A 272 21.08 4.69 0.93
N GLU A 273 21.11 3.99 -0.23
CA GLU A 273 21.94 2.80 -0.44
C GLU A 273 23.43 3.15 -0.58
N TRP A 274 23.75 4.31 -1.16
CA TRP A 274 25.13 4.78 -1.26
C TRP A 274 25.39 5.93 -0.30
N SER A 275 26.54 5.92 0.37
CA SER A 275 26.93 6.93 1.35
C SER A 275 26.92 8.35 0.79
N VAL A 276 27.40 8.52 -0.45
CA VAL A 276 27.46 9.80 -1.17
C VAL A 276 26.06 10.35 -1.43
N SER A 277 25.18 9.58 -2.09
CA SER A 277 23.80 10.01 -2.36
C SER A 277 22.99 10.23 -1.08
N LYS A 278 23.27 9.43 -0.04
CA LYS A 278 22.66 9.58 1.28
C LYS A 278 23.04 10.92 1.91
N ALA A 279 24.29 11.36 1.77
CA ALA A 279 24.73 12.66 2.28
C ALA A 279 23.94 13.80 1.61
N TYR A 280 23.75 13.75 0.29
CA TYR A 280 22.97 14.75 -0.44
C TYR A 280 21.51 14.81 -0.03
N VAL A 281 20.80 13.66 0.00
CA VAL A 281 19.37 13.66 0.36
C VAL A 281 19.14 14.06 1.82
N MET A 282 20.12 13.81 2.70
CA MET A 282 20.07 14.19 4.11
C MET A 282 20.57 15.62 4.38
N ALA A 283 21.14 16.33 3.40
CA ALA A 283 21.69 17.68 3.59
C ALA A 283 20.64 18.66 4.11
N LEU A 284 19.49 18.78 3.42
CA LEU A 284 18.40 19.66 3.84
C LEU A 284 17.81 19.24 5.22
N PRO A 285 17.44 17.95 5.46
CA PRO A 285 17.00 17.52 6.79
C PRO A 285 18.00 17.80 7.92
N ASN A 286 19.31 17.65 7.67
CA ASN A 286 20.34 17.93 8.66
C ASN A 286 20.46 19.44 8.91
N TRP A 287 20.44 20.26 7.86
CA TRP A 287 20.46 21.72 7.95
C TRP A 287 19.25 22.23 8.75
N VAL A 288 18.03 21.78 8.45
CA VAL A 288 16.81 22.18 9.19
C VAL A 288 16.95 21.89 10.69
N ASN A 289 17.43 20.70 11.07
CA ASN A 289 17.62 20.37 12.49
C ASN A 289 18.67 21.26 13.15
N HIS A 290 19.76 21.54 12.44
CA HIS A 290 20.83 22.40 12.96
C HIS A 290 20.34 23.84 13.15
N SER A 291 19.68 24.42 12.13
CA SER A 291 19.17 25.80 12.18
C SER A 291 18.08 26.01 13.23
N LEU A 292 17.29 24.98 13.52
CA LEU A 292 16.23 25.03 14.54
C LEU A 292 16.69 24.54 15.93
N ASN A 293 17.99 24.23 16.12
CA ASN A 293 18.54 23.70 17.37
C ASN A 293 17.77 22.48 17.92
N ILE A 294 17.27 21.60 17.04
CA ILE A 294 16.49 20.44 17.45
C ILE A 294 17.42 19.33 17.96
N SER A 295 17.24 18.98 19.23
CA SER A 295 17.98 17.93 19.93
C SER A 295 17.06 16.82 20.44
N GLY A 296 17.66 15.71 20.90
CA GLY A 296 16.93 14.58 21.48
C GLY A 296 16.03 13.82 20.48
N GLY A 297 14.94 13.24 21.00
CA GLY A 297 14.04 12.36 20.23
C GLY A 297 13.32 13.04 19.06
N LEU A 298 13.17 14.37 19.08
CA LEU A 298 12.50 15.12 18.02
C LEU A 298 13.32 15.20 16.73
N LYS A 299 14.65 15.02 16.81
CA LYS A 299 15.56 15.08 15.67
C LYS A 299 15.15 14.12 14.54
N GLY A 300 14.76 12.88 14.89
CA GLY A 300 14.30 11.88 13.92
C GLY A 300 13.02 12.29 13.21
N THR A 301 12.05 12.80 13.98
CA THR A 301 10.76 13.26 13.47
C THR A 301 10.91 14.46 12.53
N ILE A 302 11.71 15.47 12.90
CA ILE A 302 11.96 16.64 12.04
C ILE A 302 12.69 16.24 10.76
N LYS A 303 13.62 15.27 10.83
CA LYS A 303 14.24 14.72 9.61
C LYS A 303 13.20 14.09 8.69
N ALA A 304 12.32 13.26 9.23
CA ALA A 304 11.26 12.60 8.44
C ALA A 304 10.30 13.63 7.82
N VAL A 305 9.89 14.66 8.58
CA VAL A 305 9.03 15.73 8.07
C VAL A 305 9.72 16.51 6.95
N SER A 306 11.00 16.85 7.13
CA SER A 306 11.77 17.56 6.11
C SER A 306 11.92 16.74 4.84
N LEU A 307 12.18 15.45 4.98
CA LEU A 307 12.41 14.54 3.87
C LEU A 307 11.14 14.21 3.09
N PHE A 308 10.02 13.94 3.76
CA PHE A 308 8.80 13.44 3.12
C PHE A 308 7.73 14.50 2.85
N PHE A 309 7.89 15.72 3.36
CA PHE A 309 6.94 16.81 3.13
C PHE A 309 7.64 18.05 2.55
N ILE A 310 8.71 18.54 3.18
CA ILE A 310 9.34 19.79 2.75
C ILE A 310 10.01 19.60 1.39
N LEU A 311 10.90 18.61 1.26
CA LEU A 311 11.65 18.34 0.04
C LEU A 311 10.73 18.07 -1.18
N PRO A 312 9.76 17.12 -1.12
CA PRO A 312 8.85 16.94 -2.25
C PRO A 312 7.98 18.16 -2.49
N SER A 313 7.54 18.89 -1.46
CA SER A 313 6.76 20.12 -1.69
C SER A 313 7.56 21.13 -2.49
N ILE A 314 8.81 21.41 -2.12
CA ILE A 314 9.69 22.33 -2.89
C ILE A 314 9.79 21.86 -4.35
N PHE A 315 10.08 20.58 -4.57
CA PHE A 315 10.20 20.02 -5.91
C PHE A 315 8.90 20.16 -6.72
N TYR A 316 7.77 19.64 -6.23
CA TYR A 316 6.53 19.65 -7.00
C TYR A 316 5.94 21.05 -7.14
N PHE A 317 6.03 21.92 -6.13
CA PHE A 317 5.55 23.29 -6.24
C PHE A 317 6.38 24.11 -7.24
N LEU A 318 7.71 23.93 -7.29
CA LEU A 318 8.56 24.58 -8.28
C LEU A 318 8.11 24.23 -9.71
N PHE A 319 8.00 22.94 -10.03
CA PHE A 319 7.59 22.52 -11.37
C PHE A 319 6.11 22.82 -11.66
N ALA A 320 5.22 22.72 -10.67
CA ALA A 320 3.81 23.05 -10.85
C ALA A 320 3.62 24.56 -11.07
N TYR A 321 4.40 25.41 -10.40
CA TYR A 321 4.42 26.84 -10.60
C TYR A 321 4.86 27.18 -12.02
N LEU A 322 6.00 26.65 -12.48
CA LEU A 322 6.49 26.85 -13.85
C LEU A 322 5.45 26.40 -14.87
N LYS A 323 4.88 25.21 -14.70
CA LYS A 323 3.85 24.70 -15.61
C LYS A 323 2.60 25.58 -15.61
N LYS A 324 2.12 25.99 -14.44
CA LYS A 324 0.97 26.89 -14.30
C LYS A 324 1.22 28.23 -15.00
N THR A 325 2.41 28.83 -14.87
CA THR A 325 2.71 30.15 -15.46
C THR A 325 2.87 30.06 -16.97
N PHE A 326 3.67 29.10 -17.47
CA PHE A 326 3.93 28.97 -18.90
C PHE A 326 2.74 28.40 -19.69
N ALA A 327 2.02 27.42 -19.14
CA ALA A 327 0.87 26.79 -19.83
C ALA A 327 -0.49 27.43 -19.49
N LYS A 328 -0.53 28.41 -18.58
CA LYS A 328 -1.75 29.11 -18.11
C LYS A 328 -2.86 28.17 -17.61
N GLU A 329 -2.48 27.06 -16.99
CA GLU A 329 -3.42 26.07 -16.45
C GLU A 329 -3.74 26.28 -14.95
N THR A 330 -4.71 25.53 -14.42
CA THR A 330 -4.98 25.50 -12.97
C THR A 330 -3.91 24.74 -12.20
N TRP A 331 -3.72 25.05 -10.90
CA TRP A 331 -2.82 24.29 -10.02
C TRP A 331 -3.10 22.79 -10.05
N LYS A 332 -4.38 22.39 -9.96
CA LYS A 332 -4.77 20.98 -9.96
C LYS A 332 -4.34 20.28 -11.25
N SER A 333 -4.49 20.93 -12.40
CA SER A 333 -4.03 20.40 -13.69
C SER A 333 -2.51 20.25 -13.72
N ALA A 334 -1.77 21.29 -13.29
CA ALA A 334 -0.32 21.28 -13.25
C ALA A 334 0.23 20.12 -12.39
N PHE A 335 -0.27 19.96 -11.16
CA PHE A 335 0.10 18.83 -10.29
C PHE A 335 -0.30 17.48 -10.91
N SER A 336 -1.52 17.35 -11.42
CA SER A 336 -2.00 16.08 -12.00
C SER A 336 -1.11 15.62 -13.15
N GLN A 337 -0.72 16.53 -14.05
CA GLN A 337 0.15 16.19 -15.17
C GLN A 337 1.58 15.85 -14.72
N LEU A 338 2.12 16.53 -13.70
CA LEU A 338 3.42 16.15 -13.11
C LEU A 338 3.38 14.75 -12.50
N ILE A 339 2.28 14.40 -11.82
CA ILE A 339 2.10 13.04 -11.28
C ILE A 339 2.07 12.02 -12.40
N ILE A 340 1.29 12.25 -13.46
CA ILE A 340 1.22 11.33 -14.60
C ILE A 340 2.62 11.10 -15.20
N ALA A 341 3.44 12.14 -15.31
CA ALA A 341 4.80 12.03 -15.84
C ALA A 341 5.76 11.28 -14.90
N ILE A 342 5.66 11.51 -13.59
CA ILE A 342 6.62 10.96 -12.60
C ILE A 342 6.19 9.58 -12.09
N LEU A 343 4.90 9.25 -12.10
CA LEU A 343 4.36 7.97 -11.62
C LEU A 343 5.09 6.74 -12.18
N PRO A 344 5.27 6.57 -13.51
CA PRO A 344 5.97 5.41 -14.04
C PRO A 344 7.44 5.34 -13.59
N ILE A 345 8.11 6.50 -13.41
CA ILE A 345 9.49 6.57 -12.90
C ILE A 345 9.52 6.09 -11.44
N THR A 346 8.67 6.68 -10.57
CA THR A 346 8.57 6.29 -9.16
C THR A 346 8.24 4.81 -9.01
N ALA A 347 7.29 4.28 -9.79
CA ALA A 347 6.92 2.87 -9.74
C ALA A 347 8.06 1.95 -10.21
N SER A 348 8.78 2.31 -11.26
CA SER A 348 9.93 1.54 -11.76
C SER A 348 11.07 1.49 -10.74
N VAL A 349 11.35 2.62 -10.10
CA VAL A 349 12.36 2.72 -9.04
C VAL A 349 11.93 1.93 -7.79
N HIS A 350 10.64 1.96 -7.44
CA HIS A 350 10.11 1.16 -6.34
C HIS A 350 10.16 -0.35 -6.66
N LEU A 351 9.90 -0.74 -7.90
CA LEU A 351 10.04 -2.12 -8.38
C LEU A 351 11.50 -2.61 -8.32
N LEU A 352 12.45 -1.76 -8.70
CA LEU A 352 13.88 -2.04 -8.55
C LEU A 352 14.23 -2.25 -7.07
N LYS A 353 13.83 -1.32 -6.19
CA LYS A 353 14.08 -1.45 -4.74
C LYS A 353 13.47 -2.72 -4.17
N ALA A 354 12.24 -3.04 -4.56
CA ALA A 354 11.55 -4.27 -4.16
C ALA A 354 12.37 -5.50 -4.55
N THR A 355 12.86 -5.55 -5.80
CA THR A 355 13.68 -6.66 -6.31
C THR A 355 15.00 -6.80 -5.55
N LEU A 356 15.73 -5.70 -5.34
CA LEU A 356 16.98 -5.68 -4.57
C LEU A 356 16.76 -6.15 -3.12
N LYS A 357 15.67 -5.67 -2.48
CA LYS A 357 15.34 -6.04 -1.11
C LYS A 357 14.97 -7.52 -1.00
N THR A 358 14.19 -8.06 -1.91
CA THR A 358 13.82 -9.48 -1.89
C THR A 358 15.05 -10.37 -2.13
N THR A 359 15.86 -10.06 -3.13
CA THR A 359 17.02 -10.89 -3.53
C THR A 359 18.14 -10.87 -2.49
N SER A 360 18.48 -9.71 -1.92
CA SER A 360 19.48 -9.58 -0.85
C SER A 360 19.07 -10.24 0.48
N ARG A 361 17.87 -10.82 0.56
CA ARG A 361 17.36 -11.49 1.78
C ARG A 361 17.13 -12.99 1.59
N ILE A 362 17.44 -13.54 0.42
CA ILE A 362 17.40 -14.98 0.17
C ILE A 362 18.29 -15.77 1.15
N PRO A 363 19.54 -15.35 1.45
CA PRO A 363 20.44 -16.11 2.32
C PRO A 363 19.93 -16.30 3.75
N TYR A 364 18.99 -15.49 4.23
CA TYR A 364 18.46 -15.61 5.58
C TYR A 364 17.51 -16.81 5.73
N TRP A 365 16.91 -17.31 4.65
CA TRP A 365 15.93 -18.41 4.70
C TRP A 365 16.50 -19.73 5.25
N GLN A 366 17.80 -19.93 5.17
CA GLN A 366 18.43 -21.13 5.72
C GLN A 366 18.36 -21.18 7.26
N TYR A 367 18.18 -20.03 7.93
CA TYR A 367 18.17 -19.92 9.39
C TYR A 367 16.76 -19.80 9.99
N VAL A 368 15.80 -19.25 9.25
CA VAL A 368 14.50 -18.85 9.80
C VAL A 368 13.60 -20.02 10.21
N PHE A 369 13.87 -21.24 9.75
CA PHE A 369 13.10 -22.42 10.16
C PHE A 369 13.67 -23.08 11.42
N SER A 370 14.98 -22.99 11.65
CA SER A 370 15.63 -23.48 12.87
C SER A 370 15.48 -22.51 14.05
N ASP A 371 15.42 -21.22 13.76
CA ASP A 371 15.24 -20.15 14.74
C ASP A 371 14.23 -19.12 14.21
N PRO A 372 12.92 -19.39 14.29
CA PRO A 372 11.87 -18.50 13.78
C PRO A 372 11.80 -17.14 14.48
N GLU A 373 12.21 -17.08 15.75
CA GLU A 373 12.33 -15.82 16.49
C GLU A 373 13.48 -14.97 15.95
N GLY A 374 14.56 -15.63 15.50
CA GLY A 374 15.70 -15.04 14.82
C GLY A 374 16.73 -14.41 15.76
N VAL A 375 16.56 -14.55 17.07
CA VAL A 375 17.39 -13.88 18.11
C VAL A 375 18.75 -14.57 18.22
N GLU A 376 18.79 -15.90 18.26
CA GLU A 376 20.02 -16.66 18.34
C GLU A 376 20.84 -16.48 17.05
N THR A 377 20.16 -16.57 15.91
CA THR A 377 20.75 -16.36 14.58
C THR A 377 21.31 -14.95 14.45
N ALA A 378 20.56 -13.92 14.87
CA ALA A 378 21.05 -12.53 14.85
C ALA A 378 22.29 -12.36 15.71
N THR A 379 22.31 -12.97 16.90
CA THR A 379 23.45 -12.93 17.82
C THR A 379 24.69 -13.56 17.19
N LYS A 380 24.55 -14.75 16.59
CA LYS A 380 25.64 -15.44 15.89
C LYS A 380 26.19 -14.61 14.73
N ILE A 381 25.32 -14.02 13.90
CA ILE A 381 25.73 -13.16 12.77
C ILE A 381 26.46 -11.89 13.25
N MET A 382 26.07 -11.33 14.39
CA MET A 382 26.77 -10.18 14.97
C MET A 382 28.16 -10.52 15.50
N GLN A 383 28.33 -11.74 16.02
CA GLN A 383 29.62 -12.26 16.49
C GLN A 383 30.53 -12.67 15.33
N ASP A 384 29.96 -13.30 14.30
CA ASP A 384 30.66 -13.75 13.11
C ASP A 384 29.90 -13.33 11.84
N LYS A 385 30.38 -12.24 11.23
CA LYS A 385 29.81 -11.71 10.00
C LYS A 385 30.05 -12.62 8.79
N THR A 386 30.96 -13.60 8.86
CA THR A 386 31.24 -14.51 7.74
C THR A 386 30.11 -15.53 7.50
N LEU A 387 29.23 -15.71 8.49
CA LEU A 387 28.03 -16.55 8.38
C LEU A 387 27.07 -16.09 7.28
N LEU A 388 27.14 -14.81 6.90
CA LEU A 388 26.51 -14.29 5.68
C LEU A 388 27.63 -13.88 4.75
N HIS A 389 27.67 -14.41 3.52
CA HIS A 389 28.66 -13.98 2.53
C HIS A 389 28.79 -12.44 2.51
N SER A 390 30.03 -11.96 2.47
CA SER A 390 30.41 -10.55 2.65
C SER A 390 29.63 -9.56 1.77
N ASP A 391 29.12 -10.02 0.63
CA ASP A 391 28.44 -9.20 -0.38
C ASP A 391 26.97 -8.91 -0.05
N ILE A 392 26.42 -9.49 1.03
CA ILE A 392 25.02 -9.34 1.45
C ILE A 392 24.85 -8.36 2.64
N LEU A 393 25.96 -7.99 3.27
CA LEU A 393 26.00 -7.15 4.48
C LEU A 393 26.32 -5.67 4.24
N THR A 394 26.79 -5.30 3.03
CA THR A 394 27.08 -3.90 2.64
C THR A 394 25.88 -3.19 2.06
#